data_AF-A0A5E4LS84-F1
#
_entry.id   AF-A0A5E4LS84-F1
#
_cell.length_a   1.000
_cell.length_b   1.000
_cell.length_c   1.000
_cell.angle_alpha   90.00
_cell.angle_beta   90.00
_cell.angle_gamma   90.00
#
_symmetry.space_group_name_H-M   'P 1'
#
loop_
_entity.id
_entity.type
_entity.pdbx_description
1 polymer ?
#
loop_
_entity_poly.entity_id
_entity_poly.type
_entity_poly.pdbx_seq_one_letter_code
_entity_poly.pdbx_strand_id
1 'polypeptide(L)'
;MVPNDRRTVQRVLRAHESAVKGFTDDFRAAVLSDQLSATREMRTATATRMWVFAPVRIAMSEEIGALALSFNTDQVPKDFPLRIARLSLAMYFLDVVEAMQARTAQTNTPAMSALFQSASQAIQRILDPTYFTKSNEQIIRDYLDAEPIILACATACSVKLKTLEQAVREYKMIVAEEIDAILPRS
;
A
#
# COMPACT_ATOMS: atom_id res chain seq x y z
N MET A 1 40.11 30.62 29.08
CA MET A 1 41.25 29.69 28.83
C MET A 1 40.91 28.37 29.52
N VAL A 2 40.56 27.33 28.75
CA VAL A 2 40.32 25.98 29.28
C VAL A 2 41.56 25.13 28.98
N PRO A 3 42.11 24.35 29.93
CA PRO A 3 43.38 23.66 29.75
C PRO A 3 43.24 22.50 28.77
N ASN A 4 44.18 22.43 27.83
CA ASN A 4 44.28 21.40 26.79
C ASN A 4 45.03 20.17 27.34
N ASP A 5 44.32 19.31 28.10
CA ASP A 5 44.94 18.11 28.68
C ASP A 5 44.79 16.90 27.74
N ARG A 6 45.90 16.54 27.06
CA ARG A 6 46.02 15.43 26.10
C ARG A 6 45.54 14.08 26.66
N ARG A 7 45.53 13.90 27.99
CA ARG A 7 45.06 12.66 28.64
C ARG A 7 43.54 12.50 28.61
N THR A 8 42.80 13.61 28.60
CA THR A 8 41.33 13.61 28.54
C THR A 8 40.85 13.22 27.14
N VAL A 9 41.52 13.74 26.10
CA VAL A 9 41.21 13.41 24.70
C VAL A 9 41.49 11.93 24.38
N GLN A 10 42.58 11.36 24.89
CA GLN A 10 42.88 9.93 24.69
C GLN A 10 41.92 8.99 25.44
N ARG A 11 41.38 9.39 26.60
CA ARG A 11 40.33 8.61 27.29
C ARG A 11 39.01 8.63 26.52
N VAL A 12 38.63 9.78 25.99
CA VAL A 12 37.39 9.91 25.19
C VAL A 12 37.50 9.10 23.90
N LEU A 13 38.66 9.13 23.23
CA LEU A 13 38.89 8.34 22.01
C LEU A 13 38.86 6.82 22.28
N ARG A 14 39.44 6.33 23.38
CA ARG A 14 39.37 4.90 23.74
C ARG A 14 37.97 4.47 24.19
N ALA A 15 37.23 5.34 24.87
CA ALA A 15 35.84 5.08 25.23
C ALA A 15 34.93 5.04 23.98
N HIS A 16 35.20 5.87 22.98
CA HIS A 16 34.52 5.81 21.68
C HIS A 16 34.92 4.58 20.87
N GLU A 17 36.19 4.21 20.80
CA GLU A 17 36.60 2.98 20.10
C GLU A 17 36.00 1.72 20.74
N SER A 18 35.91 1.65 22.07
CA SER A 18 35.27 0.52 22.76
C SER A 18 33.74 0.50 22.58
N ALA A 19 33.09 1.67 22.52
CA ALA A 19 31.65 1.78 22.27
C ALA A 19 31.29 1.45 20.81
N VAL A 20 32.13 1.84 19.86
CA VAL A 20 31.96 1.55 18.43
C VAL A 20 32.21 0.06 18.15
N LYS A 21 33.19 -0.56 18.83
CA LYS A 21 33.48 -2.00 18.67
C LYS A 21 32.37 -2.88 19.24
N GLY A 22 31.80 -2.52 20.40
CA GLY A 22 30.61 -3.18 20.95
C GLY A 22 29.39 -3.06 20.04
N PHE A 23 29.19 -1.88 19.43
CA PHE A 23 28.12 -1.65 18.47
C PHE A 23 28.28 -2.49 17.20
N THR A 24 29.50 -2.68 16.68
CA THR A 24 29.72 -3.48 15.45
C THR A 24 29.57 -4.99 15.66
N ASP A 25 29.93 -5.51 16.84
CA ASP A 25 29.80 -6.95 17.11
C ASP A 25 28.34 -7.32 17.45
N ASP A 26 27.63 -6.45 18.18
CA ASP A 26 26.17 -6.59 18.40
C ASP A 26 25.39 -6.37 17.10
N PHE A 27 25.81 -5.46 16.22
CA PHE A 27 25.19 -5.24 14.91
C PHE A 27 25.44 -6.40 13.96
N ARG A 28 26.60 -7.07 14.01
CA ARG A 28 26.88 -8.23 13.13
C ARG A 28 26.12 -9.48 13.58
N ALA A 29 25.94 -9.67 14.89
CA ALA A 29 25.09 -10.72 15.45
C ALA A 29 23.60 -10.44 15.21
N ALA A 30 23.17 -9.17 15.34
CA ALA A 30 21.81 -8.73 15.02
C ALA A 30 21.51 -8.86 13.52
N VAL A 31 22.43 -8.49 12.62
CA VAL A 31 22.23 -8.56 11.16
C VAL A 31 22.10 -10.01 10.65
N LEU A 32 22.74 -11.00 11.29
CA LEU A 32 22.60 -12.41 10.92
C LEU A 32 21.31 -13.03 11.48
N SER A 33 20.82 -12.55 12.64
CA SER A 33 19.50 -12.91 13.17
C SER A 33 18.38 -12.22 12.38
N ASP A 34 18.54 -10.94 12.08
CA ASP A 34 17.59 -10.07 11.38
C ASP A 34 17.44 -10.42 9.91
N GLN A 35 18.42 -11.00 9.22
CA GLN A 35 18.20 -11.39 7.82
C GLN A 35 17.26 -12.60 7.66
N LEU A 36 17.16 -13.46 8.68
CA LEU A 36 16.22 -14.59 8.71
C LEU A 36 14.87 -14.23 9.33
N SER A 37 14.82 -13.35 10.33
CA SER A 37 13.55 -12.78 10.83
C SER A 37 12.97 -11.76 9.85
N ALA A 38 13.75 -10.88 9.22
CA ALA A 38 13.25 -9.91 8.24
C ALA A 38 12.70 -10.58 6.98
N THR A 39 13.23 -11.71 6.51
CA THR A 39 12.62 -12.44 5.38
C THR A 39 11.32 -13.15 5.78
N ARG A 40 11.19 -13.57 7.03
CA ARG A 40 9.96 -14.17 7.57
C ARG A 40 8.91 -13.11 7.93
N GLU A 41 9.33 -11.97 8.48
CA GLU A 41 8.55 -10.76 8.76
C GLU A 41 8.14 -10.05 7.48
N MET A 42 8.98 -10.07 6.43
CA MET A 42 8.61 -9.51 5.13
C MET A 42 7.61 -10.42 4.40
N ARG A 43 7.73 -11.75 4.50
CA ARG A 43 6.73 -12.69 3.96
C ARG A 43 5.42 -12.68 4.76
N THR A 44 5.49 -12.63 6.09
CA THR A 44 4.28 -12.45 6.92
C THR A 44 3.71 -11.05 6.76
N ALA A 45 4.48 -9.97 6.74
CA ALA A 45 3.97 -8.63 6.43
C ALA A 45 3.40 -8.55 5.02
N THR A 46 3.93 -9.25 4.03
CA THR A 46 3.37 -9.29 2.67
C THR A 46 2.02 -10.01 2.65
N ALA A 47 1.93 -11.16 3.31
CA ALA A 47 0.66 -11.87 3.49
C ALA A 47 -0.34 -11.04 4.32
N THR A 48 0.06 -10.54 5.49
CA THR A 48 -0.76 -9.71 6.38
C THR A 48 -1.22 -8.43 5.71
N ARG A 49 -0.40 -7.79 4.84
CA ARG A 49 -0.78 -6.56 4.11
C ARG A 49 -1.78 -6.83 2.99
N MET A 50 -1.68 -7.96 2.29
CA MET A 50 -2.76 -8.40 1.37
C MET A 50 -4.06 -8.68 2.13
N TRP A 51 -3.97 -9.24 3.34
CA TRP A 51 -5.12 -9.49 4.21
C TRP A 51 -5.82 -8.21 4.70
N VAL A 52 -5.12 -7.08 4.87
CA VAL A 52 -5.78 -5.83 5.34
C VAL A 52 -6.82 -5.32 4.33
N PHE A 53 -6.65 -5.62 3.05
CA PHE A 53 -7.61 -5.29 2.01
C PHE A 53 -8.60 -6.43 1.69
N ALA A 54 -8.55 -7.55 2.43
CA ALA A 54 -9.50 -8.64 2.23
C ALA A 54 -10.97 -8.21 2.34
N PRO A 55 -11.38 -7.37 3.32
CA PRO A 55 -12.77 -6.93 3.43
C PRO A 55 -13.25 -6.17 2.18
N VAL A 56 -12.44 -5.25 1.64
CA VAL A 56 -12.82 -4.51 0.43
C VAL A 56 -12.81 -5.40 -0.80
N ARG A 57 -11.91 -6.38 -0.91
CA ARG A 57 -11.93 -7.37 -2.01
C ARG A 57 -13.16 -8.26 -1.98
N ILE A 58 -13.61 -8.69 -0.80
CA ILE A 58 -14.87 -9.43 -0.64
C ILE A 58 -16.04 -8.57 -1.10
N ALA A 59 -16.12 -7.32 -0.62
CA ALA A 59 -17.17 -6.39 -1.03
C ALA A 59 -17.14 -6.11 -2.54
N MET A 60 -15.96 -6.03 -3.16
CA MET A 60 -15.81 -5.94 -4.62
C MET A 60 -16.39 -7.16 -5.33
N SER A 61 -16.05 -8.37 -4.89
CA SER A 61 -16.61 -9.60 -5.47
C SER A 61 -18.13 -9.65 -5.37
N GLU A 62 -18.70 -9.21 -4.24
CA GLU A 62 -20.15 -9.13 -4.05
C GLU A 62 -20.80 -8.10 -5.00
N GLU A 63 -20.19 -6.92 -5.15
CA GLU A 63 -20.64 -5.88 -6.07
C GLU A 63 -20.57 -6.33 -7.53
N ILE A 64 -19.48 -6.98 -7.95
CA ILE A 64 -19.31 -7.54 -9.30
C ILE A 64 -20.38 -8.63 -9.54
N GLY A 65 -20.60 -9.53 -8.58
CA GLY A 65 -21.64 -10.56 -8.68
C GLY A 65 -23.05 -9.99 -8.80
N ALA A 66 -23.36 -8.94 -8.05
CA ALA A 66 -24.64 -8.24 -8.15
C ALA A 66 -24.82 -7.54 -9.51
N LEU A 67 -23.76 -6.99 -10.09
CA LEU A 67 -23.79 -6.43 -11.45
C LEU A 67 -23.99 -7.53 -12.50
N ALA A 68 -23.28 -8.65 -12.40
CA ALA A 68 -23.47 -9.80 -13.29
C ALA A 68 -24.92 -10.33 -13.27
N LEU A 69 -25.52 -10.44 -12.08
CA LEU A 69 -26.92 -10.84 -11.94
C LEU A 69 -27.88 -9.83 -12.62
N SER A 70 -27.57 -8.54 -12.52
CA SER A 70 -28.38 -7.48 -13.14
C SER A 70 -28.35 -7.54 -14.68
N PHE A 71 -27.23 -7.96 -15.27
CA PHE A 71 -27.12 -8.25 -16.70
C PHE A 71 -27.91 -9.49 -17.11
N ASN A 72 -27.83 -10.58 -16.33
CA ASN A 72 -28.58 -11.81 -16.61
C ASN A 72 -30.10 -11.62 -16.59
N THR A 73 -30.59 -10.61 -15.88
CA THR A 73 -32.03 -10.35 -15.70
C THR A 73 -32.54 -9.18 -16.56
N ASP A 74 -31.69 -8.62 -17.43
CA ASP A 74 -31.96 -7.40 -18.23
C ASP A 74 -32.41 -6.19 -17.37
N GLN A 75 -32.08 -6.18 -16.08
CA GLN A 75 -32.45 -5.11 -15.15
C GLN A 75 -31.22 -4.26 -14.80
N VAL A 76 -30.81 -3.39 -15.72
CA VAL A 76 -29.68 -2.48 -15.49
C VAL A 76 -30.06 -1.41 -14.44
N PRO A 77 -29.39 -1.36 -13.27
CA PRO A 77 -29.66 -0.36 -12.25
C PRO A 77 -29.35 1.07 -12.73
N LYS A 78 -30.10 2.07 -12.25
CA LYS A 78 -29.86 3.49 -12.64
C LYS A 78 -28.50 4.02 -12.21
N ASP A 79 -27.93 3.45 -11.15
CA ASP A 79 -26.62 3.78 -10.59
C ASP A 79 -25.48 2.92 -11.16
N PHE A 80 -25.75 2.10 -12.17
CA PHE A 80 -24.78 1.21 -12.81
C PHE A 80 -23.45 1.90 -13.17
N PRO A 81 -23.42 3.07 -13.85
CA PRO A 81 -22.16 3.74 -14.18
C PRO A 81 -21.35 4.15 -12.94
N LEU A 82 -22.02 4.51 -11.85
CA LEU A 82 -21.38 4.88 -10.59
C LEU A 82 -20.77 3.66 -9.89
N ARG A 83 -21.48 2.52 -9.91
CA ARG A 83 -20.97 1.26 -9.35
C ARG A 83 -19.73 0.78 -10.10
N ILE A 84 -19.73 0.86 -11.44
CA ILE A 84 -18.53 0.56 -12.26
C ILE A 84 -17.38 1.51 -11.93
N ALA A 85 -17.64 2.81 -11.78
CA ALA A 85 -16.60 3.78 -11.43
C ALA A 85 -15.98 3.48 -10.05
N ARG A 86 -16.79 3.12 -9.05
CA ARG A 86 -16.32 2.74 -7.71
C ARG A 86 -15.46 1.48 -7.74
N LEU A 87 -15.91 0.43 -8.45
CA LEU A 87 -15.13 -0.79 -8.64
C LEU A 87 -13.79 -0.48 -9.33
N SER A 88 -13.83 0.35 -10.37
CA SER A 88 -12.64 0.75 -11.12
C SER A 88 -11.61 1.46 -10.24
N LEU A 89 -12.07 2.39 -9.39
CA LEU A 89 -11.20 3.09 -8.45
C LEU A 89 -10.66 2.17 -7.36
N ALA A 90 -11.47 1.26 -6.82
CA ALA A 90 -11.03 0.28 -5.83
C ALA A 90 -9.93 -0.63 -6.39
N MET A 91 -10.13 -1.19 -7.59
CA MET A 91 -9.11 -2.01 -8.27
C MET A 91 -7.82 -1.21 -8.49
N TYR A 92 -7.93 0.02 -9.00
CA TYR A 92 -6.79 0.89 -9.20
C TYR A 92 -5.98 1.14 -7.92
N PHE A 93 -6.64 1.46 -6.81
CA PHE A 93 -5.93 1.71 -5.54
C PHE A 93 -5.26 0.45 -5.00
N LEU A 94 -5.89 -0.73 -5.17
CA LEU A 94 -5.27 -2.01 -4.80
C LEU A 94 -3.99 -2.27 -5.61
N ASP A 95 -4.04 -2.09 -6.92
CA ASP A 95 -2.87 -2.26 -7.80
C ASP A 95 -1.76 -1.27 -7.48
N VAL A 96 -2.11 -0.02 -7.14
CA VAL A 96 -1.14 0.99 -6.70
C VAL A 96 -0.44 0.54 -5.42
N VAL A 97 -1.16 0.02 -4.42
CA VAL A 97 -0.56 -0.50 -3.19
C VAL A 97 0.35 -1.68 -3.49
N GLU A 98 -0.09 -2.63 -4.31
CA GLU A 98 0.72 -3.81 -4.67
C GLU A 98 2.01 -3.40 -5.41
N ALA A 99 1.92 -2.46 -6.35
CA ALA A 99 3.07 -1.94 -7.07
C ALA A 99 4.05 -1.21 -6.14
N MET A 100 3.55 -0.35 -5.23
CA MET A 100 4.39 0.33 -4.24
C MET A 100 5.04 -0.67 -3.27
N GLN A 101 4.31 -1.70 -2.86
CA GLN A 101 4.82 -2.75 -1.99
C GLN A 101 5.96 -3.53 -2.66
N ALA A 102 5.80 -3.94 -3.91
CA ALA A 102 6.83 -4.65 -4.67
C ALA A 102 8.11 -3.81 -4.80
N ARG A 103 8.00 -2.49 -4.98
CA ARG A 103 9.14 -1.57 -5.09
C ARG A 103 9.80 -1.26 -3.75
N THR A 104 9.00 -1.12 -2.70
CA THR A 104 9.49 -0.98 -1.31
C THR A 104 10.30 -2.21 -0.92
N ALA A 105 9.80 -3.40 -1.27
CA ALA A 105 10.46 -4.67 -1.02
C ALA A 105 11.82 -4.77 -1.72
N GLN A 106 11.95 -4.25 -2.94
CA GLN A 106 13.22 -4.23 -3.68
C GLN A 106 14.24 -3.25 -3.08
N THR A 107 13.78 -2.10 -2.59
CA THR A 107 14.66 -1.06 -2.04
C THR A 107 15.13 -1.41 -0.63
N ASN A 108 14.25 -2.03 0.18
CA ASN A 108 14.51 -2.55 1.52
C ASN A 108 15.22 -1.57 2.48
N THR A 109 14.82 -0.29 2.46
CA THR A 109 15.32 0.71 3.43
C THR A 109 14.25 1.05 4.47
N PRO A 110 14.63 1.37 5.72
CA PRO A 110 13.67 1.74 6.77
C PRO A 110 12.80 2.94 6.40
N ALA A 111 13.40 3.96 5.77
CA ALA A 111 12.70 5.17 5.35
C ALA A 111 11.61 4.87 4.29
N MET A 112 11.91 4.02 3.30
CA MET A 112 10.94 3.62 2.28
C MET A 112 9.81 2.77 2.89
N SER A 113 10.16 1.86 3.79
CA SER A 113 9.17 1.04 4.51
C SER A 113 8.19 1.88 5.32
N ALA A 114 8.68 2.92 6.02
CA ALA A 114 7.83 3.85 6.76
C ALA A 114 6.91 4.66 5.82
N LEU A 115 7.45 5.19 4.72
CA LEU A 115 6.67 5.93 3.73
C LEU A 115 5.56 5.07 3.11
N PHE A 116 5.89 3.84 2.72
CA PHE A 116 4.92 2.87 2.23
C PHE A 116 3.84 2.55 3.26
N GLN A 117 4.20 2.36 4.53
CA GLN A 117 3.23 2.11 5.59
C GLN A 117 2.22 3.26 5.72
N SER A 118 2.69 4.52 5.66
CA SER A 118 1.80 5.68 5.68
C SER A 118 0.88 5.75 4.45
N ALA A 119 1.41 5.49 3.25
CA ALA A 119 0.60 5.47 2.02
C ALA A 119 -0.42 4.32 2.03
N SER A 120 -0.02 3.13 2.47
CA SER A 120 -0.91 1.97 2.62
C SER A 120 -2.03 2.27 3.61
N GLN A 121 -1.75 2.92 4.74
CA GLN A 121 -2.79 3.31 5.71
C GLN A 121 -3.73 4.36 5.13
N ALA A 122 -3.23 5.31 4.34
CA ALA A 122 -4.07 6.29 3.68
C ALA A 122 -5.02 5.62 2.67
N ILE A 123 -4.51 4.68 1.86
CA ILE A 123 -5.34 3.91 0.93
C ILE A 123 -6.33 3.00 1.65
N GLN A 124 -5.98 2.43 2.80
CA GLN A 124 -6.91 1.67 3.65
C GLN A 124 -8.07 2.52 4.18
N ARG A 125 -7.86 3.82 4.44
CA ARG A 125 -8.94 4.72 4.87
C ARG A 125 -9.89 5.04 3.72
N ILE A 126 -9.35 5.23 2.51
CA ILE A 126 -10.17 5.35 1.31
C ILE A 126 -11.00 4.07 1.16
N LEU A 127 -10.32 2.93 1.08
CA LEU A 127 -10.87 1.58 0.88
C LEU A 127 -11.27 0.87 2.17
N ASP A 128 -11.90 1.58 3.10
CA ASP A 128 -12.40 0.95 4.31
C ASP A 128 -13.54 -0.05 3.98
N PRO A 129 -13.94 -0.92 4.91
CA PRO A 129 -14.99 -1.91 4.66
C PRO A 129 -16.35 -1.33 4.23
N THR A 130 -16.58 -0.03 4.44
CA THR A 130 -17.82 0.65 4.07
C THR A 130 -17.73 1.36 2.71
N TYR A 131 -16.60 1.25 2.00
CA TYR A 131 -16.31 1.96 0.73
C TYR A 131 -17.48 2.02 -0.25
N PHE A 132 -18.13 0.89 -0.55
CA PHE A 132 -19.22 0.83 -1.55
C PHE A 132 -20.52 1.51 -1.09
N THR A 133 -20.65 1.79 0.21
CA THR A 133 -21.79 2.53 0.78
C THR A 133 -21.52 4.04 0.91
N LYS A 134 -20.27 4.49 0.70
CA LYS A 134 -19.92 5.91 0.76
C LYS A 134 -20.59 6.72 -0.36
N SER A 135 -20.84 8.00 -0.09
CA SER A 135 -21.20 8.95 -1.15
C SER A 135 -19.97 9.26 -2.02
N ASN A 136 -20.19 9.73 -3.25
CA ASN A 136 -19.09 10.06 -4.15
C ASN A 136 -18.26 11.24 -3.61
N GLU A 137 -18.92 12.21 -2.98
CA GLU A 137 -18.27 13.35 -2.32
C GLU A 137 -17.35 12.89 -1.19
N GLN A 138 -17.78 11.88 -0.42
CA GLN A 138 -16.95 11.30 0.64
C GLN A 138 -15.73 10.60 0.05
N ILE A 139 -15.90 9.80 -1.01
CA ILE A 139 -14.77 9.11 -1.67
C ILE A 139 -13.76 10.11 -2.23
N ILE A 140 -14.22 11.18 -2.87
CA ILE A 140 -13.35 12.23 -3.43
C ILE A 140 -12.61 12.97 -2.31
N ARG A 141 -13.30 13.30 -1.20
CA ARG A 141 -12.67 13.95 -0.05
C ARG A 141 -11.60 13.07 0.57
N ASP A 142 -11.92 11.80 0.84
CA ASP A 142 -10.96 10.82 1.39
C ASP A 142 -9.73 10.69 0.49
N TYR A 143 -9.92 10.73 -0.84
CA TYR A 143 -8.82 10.71 -1.80
C TYR A 143 -7.96 11.98 -1.73
N LEU A 144 -8.57 13.18 -1.76
CA LEU A 144 -7.83 14.43 -1.73
C LEU A 144 -6.99 14.58 -0.46
N ASP A 145 -7.50 14.10 0.68
CA ASP A 145 -6.77 14.09 1.95
C ASP A 145 -5.58 13.11 1.93
N ALA A 146 -5.71 12.00 1.20
CA ALA A 146 -4.69 10.96 1.09
C ALA A 146 -3.72 11.16 -0.08
N GLU A 147 -4.08 11.95 -1.09
CA GLU A 147 -3.32 12.11 -2.33
C GLU A 147 -1.86 12.52 -2.10
N PRO A 148 -1.53 13.49 -1.21
CA PRO A 148 -0.14 13.92 -1.02
C PRO A 148 0.79 12.80 -0.58
N ILE A 149 0.34 11.93 0.34
CA ILE A 149 1.16 10.83 0.85
C ILE A 149 1.25 9.67 -0.15
N ILE A 150 0.17 9.41 -0.90
CA ILE A 150 0.16 8.43 -1.98
C ILE A 150 1.13 8.86 -3.09
N LEU A 151 1.07 10.14 -3.50
CA LEU A 151 1.95 10.70 -4.52
C LEU A 151 3.41 10.67 -4.10
N ALA A 152 3.72 11.04 -2.85
CA ALA A 152 5.08 10.98 -2.33
C ALA A 152 5.65 9.55 -2.37
N CYS A 153 4.88 8.55 -1.91
CA CYS A 153 5.30 7.16 -1.93
C CYS A 153 5.41 6.61 -3.37
N ALA A 154 4.43 6.88 -4.23
CA ALA A 154 4.44 6.43 -5.61
C ALA A 154 5.64 6.99 -6.38
N THR A 155 5.97 8.28 -6.18
CA THR A 155 7.16 8.90 -6.76
C THR A 155 8.44 8.23 -6.28
N ALA A 156 8.56 7.99 -4.97
CA ALA A 156 9.72 7.31 -4.38
C ALA A 156 9.87 5.85 -4.88
N CYS A 157 8.74 5.19 -5.18
CA CYS A 157 8.67 3.84 -5.73
C CYS A 157 8.73 3.78 -7.27
N SER A 158 8.81 4.92 -7.97
CA SER A 158 8.68 5.00 -9.44
C SER A 158 7.40 4.35 -9.98
N VAL A 159 6.31 4.44 -9.22
CA VAL A 159 4.96 4.01 -9.61
C VAL A 159 4.26 5.20 -10.24
N LYS A 160 3.78 5.03 -11.48
CA LYS A 160 3.05 6.08 -12.18
C LYS A 160 1.61 6.12 -11.71
N LEU A 161 1.23 7.19 -11.01
CA LEU A 161 -0.17 7.45 -10.69
C LEU A 161 -0.93 7.96 -11.91
N LYS A 162 -2.20 7.58 -11.96
CA LYS A 162 -3.19 8.04 -12.92
C LYS A 162 -4.11 9.04 -12.25
N THR A 163 -4.67 9.97 -13.03
CA THR A 163 -5.82 10.75 -12.56
C THR A 163 -7.02 9.83 -12.31
N LEU A 164 -7.96 10.23 -11.46
CA LEU A 164 -9.16 9.42 -11.18
C LEU A 164 -9.96 9.10 -12.46
N GLU A 165 -10.06 10.06 -13.38
CA GLU A 165 -10.73 9.87 -14.67
C GLU A 165 -10.03 8.81 -15.53
N GLN A 166 -8.69 8.87 -15.63
CA GLN A 166 -7.90 7.87 -16.35
C GLN A 166 -8.01 6.49 -15.69
N ALA A 167 -7.97 6.43 -14.36
CA ALA A 167 -8.15 5.18 -13.62
C ALA A 167 -9.53 4.55 -13.93
N VAL A 168 -10.62 5.31 -13.87
CA VAL A 168 -11.95 4.81 -14.22
C VAL A 168 -12.01 4.35 -15.68
N ARG A 169 -11.43 5.13 -16.61
CA ARG A 169 -11.45 4.80 -18.04
C ARG A 169 -10.73 3.49 -18.35
N GLU A 170 -9.62 3.20 -17.69
CA GLU A 170 -8.83 1.99 -17.91
C GLU A 170 -9.44 0.79 -17.19
N TYR A 171 -9.78 0.94 -15.90
CA TYR A 171 -10.25 -0.19 -15.09
C TYR A 171 -11.69 -0.59 -15.38
N LYS A 172 -12.52 0.26 -15.99
CA LYS A 172 -13.88 -0.17 -16.40
C LYS A 172 -13.87 -1.37 -17.34
N MET A 173 -12.82 -1.52 -18.17
CA MET A 173 -12.68 -2.67 -19.06
C MET A 173 -12.35 -3.93 -18.26
N ILE A 174 -11.48 -3.81 -17.26
CA ILE A 174 -11.14 -4.90 -16.35
C ILE A 174 -12.39 -5.32 -15.55
N VAL A 175 -13.17 -4.37 -15.05
CA VAL A 175 -14.45 -4.66 -14.37
C VAL A 175 -15.41 -5.40 -15.30
N ALA A 176 -15.49 -5.02 -16.58
CA ALA A 176 -16.33 -5.72 -17.54
C ALA A 176 -15.85 -7.18 -17.77
N GLU A 177 -14.55 -7.40 -17.89
CA GLU A 177 -13.95 -8.73 -18.02
C GLU A 177 -14.25 -9.62 -16.79
N GLU A 178 -14.18 -9.05 -15.58
CA GLU A 178 -14.53 -9.74 -14.33
C GLU A 178 -16.03 -10.10 -14.27
N ILE A 179 -16.91 -9.22 -14.75
CA ILE A 179 -18.35 -9.51 -14.86
C ILE A 179 -18.59 -10.66 -15.85
N ASP A 180 -18.00 -10.58 -17.04
CA ASP A 180 -18.14 -11.57 -18.10
C ASP A 180 -17.61 -12.95 -17.66
N ALA A 181 -16.58 -13.00 -16.81
CA ALA A 181 -16.06 -14.25 -16.27
C ALA A 181 -17.05 -14.99 -15.34
N ILE A 182 -18.01 -14.27 -14.76
CA ILE A 182 -19.06 -14.83 -13.88
C ILE A 182 -20.29 -15.26 -14.70
N LEU A 183 -20.56 -14.58 -15.82
CA LEU A 183 -21.70 -14.90 -16.67
C LEU A 183 -21.50 -16.27 -17.33
N PRO A 184 -22.51 -17.16 -17.33
CA PRO A 184 -22.40 -18.44 -18.02
C PRO A 184 -22.17 -18.18 -19.51
N ARG A 185 -21.07 -18.72 -20.06
CA ARG A 185 -20.80 -18.66 -21.50
C ARG A 185 -21.96 -19.31 -22.25
N SER A 186 -22.69 -18.50 -23.01
CA SER A 186 -23.80 -18.93 -23.88
C SER A 186 -23.27 -19.79 -25.02
#